data_AF-A0A2C2UU08-F1
#
_entry.id   AF-A0A2C2UU08-F1
#
_cell.length_a   1.000
_cell.length_b   1.000
_cell.length_c   1.000
_cell.angle_alpha   90.00
_cell.angle_beta   90.00
_cell.angle_gamma   90.00
#
_symmetry.space_group_name_H-M   'P 1'
#
loop_
_entity.id
_entity.type
_entity.pdbx_description
1 polymer ?
#
loop_
_entity_poly.entity_id
_entity_poly.type
_entity_poly.pdbx_seq_one_letter_code
_entity_poly.pdbx_strand_id
1 'polypeptide(L)'
;MIPFASGTPVELTSVLGGALNTGALIGFGSSFEGVSLGGGTITLSPGIGGVLDFAFVAPRAGTVSSISAFFSTTVAAIIGTPVTVMAELYTAPAASNTFSPSGAFVLLSPALGPIINLLDVSTGTAATALPVATGDKLLMVFSINTAVSVLTALVGFASAGIVID
;
A
#
# COMPACT_ATOMS: atom_id res chain seq x y z
N MET A 1 -5.88 -17.34 -2.22
CA MET A 1 -6.08 -16.05 -1.52
C MET A 1 -4.86 -15.77 -0.69
N ILE A 2 -4.31 -14.55 -0.74
CA ILE A 2 -3.11 -14.15 0.01
C ILE A 2 -3.47 -12.95 0.91
N PRO A 3 -3.26 -13.05 2.24
CA PRO A 3 -3.56 -11.98 3.19
C PRO A 3 -2.37 -11.06 3.46
N PHE A 4 -2.65 -9.78 3.70
CA PHE A 4 -1.73 -8.74 4.13
C PHE A 4 -2.32 -8.01 5.33
N ALA A 5 -1.55 -7.85 6.40
CA ALA A 5 -1.98 -7.14 7.60
C ALA A 5 -0.78 -6.42 8.23
N SER A 6 -0.98 -5.21 8.71
CA SER A 6 0.11 -4.32 9.16
C SER A 6 0.67 -4.67 10.54
N GLY A 7 -0.11 -5.35 11.39
CA GLY A 7 0.25 -5.63 12.78
C GLY A 7 0.17 -4.40 13.70
N THR A 8 0.88 -3.33 13.32
CA THR A 8 0.88 -2.01 13.96
C THR A 8 0.25 -0.96 13.04
N PRO A 9 -0.12 0.22 13.57
CA PRO A 9 -0.46 1.36 12.71
C PRO A 9 0.73 1.76 11.82
N VAL A 10 0.42 2.32 10.65
CA VAL A 10 1.38 2.88 9.70
C VAL A 10 1.01 4.32 9.37
N GLU A 11 2.03 5.15 9.13
CA GLU A 11 1.92 6.53 8.66
C GLU A 11 2.08 6.59 7.13
N LEU A 12 1.06 7.16 6.47
CA LEU A 12 1.07 7.49 5.05
C LEU A 12 1.23 9.01 4.92
N THR A 13 2.20 9.47 4.13
CA THR A 13 2.39 10.90 3.91
C THR A 13 2.28 11.26 2.44
N SER A 14 1.70 12.43 2.18
CA SER A 14 1.69 13.02 0.85
C SER A 14 2.05 14.49 0.89
N VAL A 15 2.80 14.93 -0.12
CA VAL A 15 3.21 16.31 -0.31
C VAL A 15 2.75 16.80 -1.68
N LEU A 16 2.44 18.09 -1.78
CA LEU A 16 2.06 18.74 -3.03
C LEU A 16 3.10 18.43 -4.13
N GLY A 17 2.65 17.90 -5.25
CA GLY A 17 3.51 17.49 -6.37
C GLY A 17 4.08 16.07 -6.27
N GLY A 18 3.77 15.31 -5.20
CA GLY A 18 4.01 13.87 -5.11
C GLY A 18 5.46 13.42 -4.86
N ALA A 19 6.44 14.33 -4.97
CA ALA A 19 7.87 14.00 -4.93
C ALA A 19 8.32 13.38 -3.59
N LEU A 20 7.67 13.73 -2.49
CA LEU A 20 8.00 13.27 -1.14
C LEU A 20 6.90 12.37 -0.55
N ASN A 21 6.04 11.79 -1.40
CA ASN A 21 5.04 10.84 -0.91
C ASN A 21 5.76 9.62 -0.31
N THR A 22 5.36 9.26 0.90
CA THR A 22 5.76 8.00 1.51
C THR A 22 4.55 7.09 1.71
N GLY A 23 4.75 5.82 1.40
CA GLY A 23 3.79 4.76 1.67
C GLY A 23 4.26 3.82 2.76
N ALA A 24 3.48 2.76 2.94
CA ALA A 24 3.80 1.66 3.83
C ALA A 24 3.69 0.31 3.10
N LEU A 25 4.62 -0.59 3.41
CA LEU A 25 4.60 -1.99 2.99
C LEU A 25 3.85 -2.79 4.04
N ILE A 26 2.91 -3.60 3.60
CA ILE A 26 2.03 -4.38 4.49
C ILE A 26 2.22 -5.87 4.18
N GLY A 27 2.46 -6.70 5.19
CA GLY A 27 2.61 -8.15 4.97
C GLY A 27 2.64 -8.98 6.24
N PHE A 28 1.85 -10.07 6.24
CA PHE A 28 1.96 -11.18 7.18
C PHE A 28 1.92 -10.81 8.69
N GLY A 29 1.17 -9.77 9.05
CA GLY A 29 1.03 -9.32 10.45
C GLY A 29 2.13 -8.34 10.88
N SER A 30 2.85 -7.75 9.92
CA SER A 30 3.88 -6.74 10.15
C SER A 30 3.86 -5.70 9.03
N SER A 31 4.55 -4.58 9.23
CA SER A 31 4.58 -3.47 8.30
C SER A 31 5.88 -2.68 8.36
N PHE A 32 6.10 -1.86 7.33
CA PHE A 32 7.21 -0.93 7.24
C PHE A 32 6.78 0.35 6.53
N GLU A 33 6.76 1.46 7.25
CA GLU A 33 6.34 2.77 6.77
C GLU A 33 7.52 3.62 6.28
N GLY A 34 7.24 4.81 5.75
CA GLY A 34 8.28 5.75 5.30
C GLY A 34 8.93 5.38 3.96
N VAL A 35 8.34 4.46 3.19
CA VAL A 35 8.88 4.06 1.88
C VAL A 35 8.61 5.16 0.85
N SER A 36 9.67 5.74 0.29
CA SER A 36 9.55 6.76 -0.76
C SER A 36 8.93 6.18 -2.03
N LEU A 37 7.89 6.83 -2.53
CA LEU A 37 7.17 6.43 -3.75
C LEU A 37 7.53 7.30 -4.96
N GLY A 38 8.22 8.42 -4.76
CA GLY A 38 8.57 9.38 -5.83
C GLY A 38 9.50 8.82 -6.90
N GLY A 39 10.28 7.77 -6.58
CA GLY A 39 11.17 7.09 -7.52
C GLY A 39 10.48 6.04 -8.41
N GLY A 40 9.19 5.78 -8.20
CA GLY A 40 8.39 4.82 -8.95
C GLY A 40 8.72 3.34 -8.69
N THR A 41 9.88 2.99 -8.16
CA THR A 41 10.25 1.61 -7.82
C THR A 41 10.69 1.50 -6.37
N ILE A 42 10.57 0.30 -5.80
CA ILE A 42 10.96 -0.02 -4.42
C ILE A 42 12.00 -1.13 -4.49
N THR A 43 13.21 -0.89 -4.00
CA THR A 43 14.27 -1.89 -3.96
C THR A 43 14.54 -2.31 -2.53
N LEU A 44 14.44 -3.61 -2.25
CA LEU A 44 14.82 -4.16 -0.94
C LEU A 44 16.29 -3.91 -0.68
N SER A 45 16.63 -3.50 0.53
CA SER A 45 18.01 -3.19 0.91
C SER A 45 18.28 -3.70 2.32
N PRO A 46 19.33 -4.52 2.54
CA PRO A 46 19.71 -4.92 3.88
C PRO A 46 20.39 -3.76 4.63
N GLY A 47 20.22 -3.72 5.95
CA GLY A 47 20.90 -2.77 6.83
C GLY A 47 19.96 -1.81 7.57
N ILE A 48 20.54 -0.96 8.41
CA ILE A 48 19.79 0.02 9.20
C ILE A 48 19.13 1.03 8.25
N GLY A 49 17.81 1.16 8.33
CA GLY A 49 17.03 2.04 7.45
C GLY A 49 16.81 1.50 6.04
N GLY A 50 17.22 0.27 5.75
CA GLY A 50 16.92 -0.41 4.49
C GLY A 50 15.47 -0.88 4.42
N VAL A 51 14.92 -0.97 3.20
CA VAL A 51 13.57 -1.50 2.97
C VAL A 51 13.58 -3.01 3.17
N LEU A 52 12.78 -3.49 4.13
CA LEU A 52 12.68 -4.90 4.49
C LEU A 52 11.74 -5.67 3.54
N ASP A 53 11.86 -7.00 3.54
CA ASP A 53 11.10 -7.88 2.65
C ASP A 53 9.75 -8.29 3.26
N PHE A 54 8.68 -7.77 2.68
CA PHE A 54 7.28 -8.15 2.97
C PHE A 54 6.61 -8.82 1.76
N ALA A 55 7.40 -9.26 0.78
CA ALA A 55 6.86 -9.77 -0.47
C ALA A 55 6.36 -11.22 -0.34
N PHE A 56 5.30 -11.51 -1.06
CA PHE A 56 4.82 -12.86 -1.31
C PHE A 56 5.46 -13.40 -2.60
N VAL A 57 6.02 -14.61 -2.58
CA VAL A 57 6.52 -15.28 -3.79
C VAL A 57 5.43 -16.19 -4.36
N ALA A 58 5.02 -15.97 -5.61
CA ALA A 58 4.02 -16.75 -6.29
C ALA A 58 4.52 -18.19 -6.55
N PRO A 59 3.90 -19.23 -5.95
CA PRO A 59 4.37 -20.61 -6.10
C PRO A 59 3.97 -21.22 -7.46
N ARG A 60 3.08 -20.57 -8.20
CA ARG A 60 2.61 -20.97 -9.52
C ARG A 60 2.23 -19.75 -10.34
N ALA A 61 2.17 -19.92 -11.65
CA ALA A 61 1.54 -18.94 -12.54
C ALA A 61 0.02 -18.86 -12.28
N GLY A 62 -0.55 -17.68 -12.47
CA GLY A 62 -1.97 -17.40 -12.26
C GLY A 62 -2.31 -15.96 -12.60
N THR A 63 -3.50 -15.52 -12.23
CA THR A 63 -3.93 -14.12 -12.37
C THR A 63 -4.45 -13.59 -11.04
N VAL A 64 -3.94 -12.43 -10.62
CA VAL A 64 -4.59 -11.70 -9.51
C VAL A 64 -5.91 -11.16 -10.05
N SER A 65 -7.03 -11.66 -9.52
CA SER A 65 -8.37 -11.35 -10.03
C SER A 65 -9.08 -10.25 -9.22
N SER A 66 -8.68 -10.04 -7.96
CA SER A 66 -9.24 -8.99 -7.11
C SER A 66 -8.31 -8.58 -5.98
N ILE A 67 -8.49 -7.34 -5.53
CA ILE A 67 -7.86 -6.76 -4.34
C ILE A 67 -8.97 -6.20 -3.46
N SER A 68 -9.00 -6.60 -2.20
CA SER A 68 -9.80 -5.97 -1.14
C SER A 68 -8.87 -5.35 -0.12
N ALA A 69 -9.18 -4.15 0.37
CA ALA A 69 -8.35 -3.46 1.34
C ALA A 69 -9.19 -2.63 2.31
N PHE A 70 -8.62 -2.39 3.48
CA PHE A 70 -9.22 -1.68 4.61
C PHE A 70 -8.17 -0.84 5.31
N PHE A 71 -8.57 0.36 5.75
CA PHE A 71 -7.77 1.25 6.56
C PHE A 71 -8.61 1.82 7.71
N SER A 72 -8.03 1.92 8.90
CA SER A 72 -8.67 2.51 10.08
C SER A 72 -7.73 3.45 10.82
N THR A 73 -8.14 4.70 11.01
CA THR A 73 -7.32 5.73 11.63
C THR A 73 -7.10 5.44 13.12
N THR A 74 -5.89 5.75 13.60
CA THR A 74 -5.53 5.60 15.02
C THR A 74 -5.15 6.91 15.68
N VAL A 75 -5.03 7.98 14.90
CA VAL A 75 -4.73 9.34 15.36
C VAL A 75 -5.76 10.29 14.78
N ALA A 76 -6.35 11.13 15.65
CA ALA A 76 -7.24 12.19 15.23
C ALA A 76 -6.44 13.39 14.73
N ALA A 77 -6.89 14.03 13.66
CA ALA A 77 -6.18 15.12 13.01
C ALA A 77 -7.14 16.03 12.25
N ILE A 78 -6.67 17.22 11.91
CA ILE A 78 -7.31 18.09 10.93
C ILE A 78 -6.33 18.28 9.78
N ILE A 79 -6.77 17.95 8.57
CA ILE A 79 -5.98 18.02 7.34
C ILE A 79 -6.65 19.00 6.37
N GLY A 80 -5.89 19.51 5.40
CA GLY A 80 -6.37 20.57 4.50
C GLY A 80 -7.54 20.14 3.62
N THR A 81 -7.49 18.93 3.09
CA THR A 81 -8.49 18.36 2.18
C THR A 81 -8.68 16.87 2.47
N PRO A 82 -9.87 16.29 2.23
CA PRO A 82 -10.05 14.84 2.30
C PRO A 82 -9.07 14.11 1.39
N VAL A 83 -8.54 12.99 1.87
CA VAL A 83 -7.59 12.14 1.16
C VAL A 83 -8.15 10.75 0.91
N THR A 84 -7.83 10.20 -0.26
CA THR A 84 -8.19 8.82 -0.64
C THR A 84 -6.99 7.92 -0.39
N VAL A 85 -7.19 6.86 0.41
CA VAL A 85 -6.18 5.82 0.60
C VAL A 85 -6.20 4.88 -0.60
N MET A 86 -5.04 4.47 -1.07
CA MET A 86 -4.86 3.50 -2.15
C MET A 86 -4.06 2.31 -1.64
N ALA A 87 -4.48 1.10 -2.00
CA ALA A 87 -3.69 -0.12 -1.86
C ALA A 87 -3.36 -0.65 -3.26
N GLU A 88 -2.07 -0.78 -3.56
CA GLU A 88 -1.57 -1.19 -4.88
C GLU A 88 -0.59 -2.35 -4.74
N LEU A 89 -0.65 -3.29 -5.69
CA LEU A 89 0.37 -4.31 -5.84
C LEU A 89 1.57 -3.78 -6.63
N TYR A 90 2.74 -4.06 -6.10
CA TYR A 90 4.01 -3.92 -6.80
C TYR A 90 4.54 -5.32 -7.11
N THR A 91 5.22 -5.48 -8.26
CA THR A 91 5.76 -6.77 -8.70
C THR A 91 7.25 -6.73 -8.97
N ALA A 92 7.92 -7.85 -8.74
CA ALA A 92 9.29 -8.10 -9.15
C ALA A 92 9.42 -9.52 -9.72
N PRO A 93 10.25 -9.74 -10.76
CA PRO A 93 10.53 -11.09 -11.24
C PRO A 93 11.33 -11.89 -10.20
N ALA A 94 11.33 -13.22 -10.32
CA ALA A 94 11.89 -14.16 -9.33
C ALA A 94 13.32 -13.86 -8.85
N ALA A 95 14.18 -13.31 -9.72
CA ALA A 95 15.58 -13.01 -9.42
C ALA A 95 15.87 -11.52 -9.16
N SER A 96 14.85 -10.70 -8.89
CA SER A 96 14.99 -9.24 -8.67
C SER A 96 14.58 -8.83 -7.27
N ASN A 97 15.28 -7.87 -6.66
CA ASN A 97 14.84 -7.21 -5.42
C ASN A 97 14.19 -5.84 -5.65
N THR A 98 14.02 -5.45 -6.92
CA THR A 98 13.39 -4.19 -7.33
C THR A 98 11.99 -4.47 -7.81
N PHE A 99 11.03 -3.84 -7.14
CA PHE A 99 9.61 -3.92 -7.37
C PHE A 99 9.12 -2.67 -8.10
N SER A 100 8.25 -2.87 -9.08
CA SER A 100 7.60 -1.79 -9.85
C SER A 100 6.09 -1.81 -9.61
N PRO A 101 5.38 -0.67 -9.73
CA PRO A 101 3.94 -0.61 -9.56
C PRO A 101 3.30 -1.41 -10.68
N SER A 102 2.35 -2.28 -10.33
CA SER A 102 1.72 -3.16 -11.31
C SER A 102 0.51 -2.52 -11.98
N GLY A 103 0.02 -1.38 -11.46
CA GLY A 103 -1.25 -0.79 -11.86
C GLY A 103 -2.48 -1.56 -11.37
N ALA A 104 -2.30 -2.61 -10.57
CA ALA A 104 -3.40 -3.32 -9.92
C ALA A 104 -3.60 -2.71 -8.53
N PHE A 105 -4.66 -1.92 -8.38
CA PHE A 105 -4.94 -1.18 -7.15
C PHE A 105 -6.43 -1.15 -6.80
N VAL A 106 -6.71 -0.74 -5.58
CA VAL A 106 -8.03 -0.36 -5.10
C VAL A 106 -7.95 0.99 -4.39
N LEU A 107 -8.91 1.87 -4.68
CA LEU A 107 -9.12 3.12 -3.95
C LEU A 107 -10.15 2.89 -2.85
N LEU A 108 -9.82 3.33 -1.65
CA LEU A 108 -10.68 3.14 -0.49
C LEU A 108 -11.68 4.29 -0.38
N SER A 109 -12.89 3.95 0.06
CA SER A 109 -13.98 4.89 0.28
C SER A 109 -14.61 4.64 1.67
N PRO A 110 -15.09 5.67 2.38
CA PRO A 110 -15.02 7.09 2.02
C PRO A 110 -13.58 7.65 2.05
N ALA A 111 -13.36 8.80 1.40
CA ALA A 111 -12.16 9.59 1.63
C ALA A 111 -12.13 10.08 3.08
N LEU A 112 -10.93 10.19 3.66
CA LEU A 112 -10.73 10.54 5.07
C LEU A 112 -10.34 12.01 5.21
N GLY A 113 -10.96 12.72 6.16
CA GLY A 113 -10.77 14.16 6.37
C GLY A 113 -11.91 15.03 5.82
N PRO A 114 -11.82 16.37 5.97
CA PRO A 114 -10.69 17.10 6.54
C PRO A 114 -10.57 16.95 8.06
N ILE A 115 -11.65 16.62 8.77
CA ILE A 115 -11.59 16.22 10.18
C ILE A 115 -11.47 14.70 10.21
N ILE A 116 -10.40 14.21 10.82
CA ILE A 116 -10.14 12.78 11.05
C ILE A 116 -10.36 12.51 12.54
N ASN A 117 -11.25 11.58 12.84
CA ASN A 117 -11.45 11.04 14.18
C ASN A 117 -10.64 9.75 14.35
N LEU A 118 -10.56 9.27 15.61
CA LEU A 118 -10.10 7.91 15.86
C LEU A 118 -11.11 6.92 15.27
N LEU A 119 -10.58 5.85 14.67
CA LEU A 119 -11.36 4.75 14.09
C LEU A 119 -12.29 5.17 12.95
N ASP A 120 -12.01 6.29 12.27
CA ASP A 120 -12.56 6.51 10.94
C ASP A 120 -12.04 5.42 10.01
N VAL A 121 -12.91 4.90 9.15
CA VAL A 121 -12.61 3.75 8.30
C VAL A 121 -12.81 4.07 6.83
N SER A 122 -11.95 3.49 6.00
CA SER A 122 -12.15 3.41 4.56
C SER A 122 -11.88 2.00 4.07
N THR A 123 -12.64 1.55 3.09
CA THR A 123 -12.54 0.19 2.56
C THR A 123 -12.82 0.18 1.07
N GLY A 124 -12.42 -0.89 0.39
CA GLY A 124 -12.66 -1.04 -1.03
C GLY A 124 -12.40 -2.46 -1.50
N THR A 125 -13.03 -2.80 -2.62
CA THR A 125 -12.69 -3.98 -3.40
C THR A 125 -12.68 -3.59 -4.87
N ALA A 126 -11.65 -4.00 -5.60
CA ALA A 126 -11.53 -3.79 -7.03
C ALA A 126 -11.19 -5.11 -7.72
N ALA A 127 -11.79 -5.33 -8.89
CA ALA A 127 -11.36 -6.38 -9.80
C ALA A 127 -10.09 -5.94 -10.53
N THR A 128 -9.23 -6.90 -10.84
CA THR A 128 -8.02 -6.68 -11.65
C THR A 128 -7.70 -7.92 -12.48
N ALA A 129 -6.75 -7.81 -13.39
CA ALA A 129 -6.32 -8.89 -14.26
C ALA A 129 -4.79 -8.86 -14.38
N LEU A 130 -4.09 -8.90 -13.24
CA LEU A 130 -2.63 -8.86 -13.21
C LEU A 130 -2.09 -10.30 -13.38
N PRO A 131 -1.47 -10.64 -14.52
CA PRO A 131 -0.83 -11.94 -14.68
C PRO A 131 0.38 -12.05 -13.76
N VAL A 132 0.58 -13.22 -13.18
CA VAL A 132 1.76 -13.56 -12.37
C VAL A 132 2.35 -14.86 -12.87
N ALA A 133 3.68 -14.92 -12.99
CA ALA A 133 4.41 -16.14 -13.29
C ALA A 133 4.87 -16.83 -11.99
N THR A 134 5.24 -18.10 -12.10
CA THR A 134 5.89 -18.82 -10.99
C THR A 134 7.18 -18.11 -10.59
N GLY A 135 7.31 -17.81 -9.30
CA GLY A 135 8.45 -17.11 -8.73
C GLY A 135 8.33 -15.59 -8.72
N ASP A 136 7.36 -15.00 -9.42
CA ASP A 136 7.11 -13.56 -9.31
C ASP A 136 6.79 -13.18 -7.87
N LYS A 137 7.25 -12.01 -7.47
CA LYS A 137 7.10 -11.50 -6.11
C LYS A 137 6.09 -10.38 -6.11
N LEU A 138 5.17 -10.40 -5.15
CA LEU A 138 4.10 -9.42 -4.97
C LEU A 138 4.30 -8.68 -3.65
N LEU A 139 4.25 -7.36 -3.69
CA LEU A 139 4.38 -6.49 -2.53
C LEU A 139 3.15 -5.60 -2.44
N MET A 140 2.50 -5.55 -1.28
CA MET A 140 1.33 -4.69 -1.05
C MET A 140 1.78 -3.34 -0.49
N VAL A 141 1.45 -2.26 -1.20
CA VAL A 141 1.83 -0.88 -0.85
C VAL A 141 0.59 -0.05 -0.59
N PHE A 142 0.49 0.53 0.61
CA PHE A 142 -0.52 1.53 0.95
C PHE A 142 0.04 2.94 0.78
N SER A 143 -0.75 3.84 0.24
CA SER A 143 -0.38 5.25 0.02
C SER A 143 -1.59 6.17 -0.01
N ILE A 144 -1.34 7.49 -0.05
CA ILE A 144 -2.37 8.49 -0.30
C ILE A 144 -2.41 8.78 -1.81
N ASN A 145 -3.57 8.57 -2.43
CA ASN A 145 -3.83 8.92 -3.83
C ASN A 145 -4.70 10.18 -3.91
N THR A 146 -4.06 11.35 -4.02
CA THR A 146 -4.79 12.61 -4.22
C THR A 146 -4.09 13.52 -5.21
N ALA A 147 -4.86 14.12 -6.11
CA ALA A 147 -4.37 15.07 -7.11
C ALA A 147 -3.85 16.39 -6.49
N VAL A 148 -4.34 16.75 -5.30
CA VAL A 148 -3.98 18.00 -4.59
C VAL A 148 -3.98 17.70 -3.09
N SER A 149 -2.81 17.41 -2.53
CA SER A 149 -2.61 17.39 -1.08
C SER A 149 -1.75 18.59 -0.67
N VAL A 150 -2.23 19.35 0.30
CA VAL A 150 -1.33 20.10 1.20
C VAL A 150 -0.70 19.02 2.10
N LEU A 151 0.58 19.15 2.47
CA LEU A 151 1.30 18.17 3.32
C LEU A 151 0.36 17.50 4.33
N THR A 152 0.10 16.21 4.12
CA THR A 152 -0.90 15.45 4.89
C THR A 152 -0.27 14.15 5.37
N ALA A 153 -0.46 13.85 6.66
CA ALA A 153 -0.12 12.59 7.28
C ALA A 153 -1.40 11.87 7.73
N LEU A 154 -1.47 10.57 7.50
CA LEU A 154 -2.57 9.72 7.92
C LEU A 154 -2.00 8.49 8.63
N VAL A 155 -2.36 8.29 9.90
CA VAL A 155 -1.84 7.18 10.72
C VAL A 155 -2.96 6.20 11.03
N GLY A 156 -2.78 4.92 10.68
CA GLY A 156 -3.83 3.92 10.83
C GLY A 156 -3.41 2.47 10.63
N PHE A 157 -4.26 1.54 11.04
CA PHE A 157 -4.12 0.13 10.71
C PHE A 157 -4.46 -0.10 9.23
N ALA A 158 -3.70 -0.96 8.56
CA ALA A 158 -3.91 -1.32 7.16
C ALA A 158 -3.99 -2.85 7.00
N SER A 159 -4.93 -3.31 6.18
CA SER A 159 -5.02 -4.72 5.80
C SER A 159 -5.55 -4.87 4.38
N ALA A 160 -5.11 -5.92 3.69
CA ALA A 160 -5.57 -6.24 2.36
C ALA A 160 -5.61 -7.75 2.12
N GLY A 161 -6.30 -8.16 1.08
CA GLY A 161 -6.32 -9.52 0.58
C GLY A 161 -6.41 -9.53 -0.93
N ILE A 162 -5.75 -10.50 -1.54
CA ILE A 162 -5.84 -10.72 -2.99
C ILE A 162 -6.25 -12.16 -3.31
N VAL A 163 -6.93 -12.33 -4.44
CA VAL A 163 -7.21 -13.65 -5.02
C VAL A 163 -6.24 -13.88 -6.18
N ILE A 164 -5.64 -15.07 -6.22
CA ILE A 164 -4.84 -15.54 -7.36
C ILE A 164 -5.49 -16.84 -7.81
N ASP A 165 -6.01 -16.84 -9.03
CA ASP A 165 -6.64 -17.99 -9.67
C ASP A 165 -5.65 -18.64 -10.64
#